data_AF-A0A2T3HU04-F1
#
_entry.id   AF-A0A2T3HU04-F1
#
_cell.length_a   1.000
_cell.length_b   1.000
_cell.length_c   1.000
_cell.angle_alpha   90.00
_cell.angle_beta   90.00
_cell.angle_gamma   90.00
#
_symmetry.space_group_name_H-M   'P 1'
#
loop_
_entity.id
_entity.type
_entity.pdbx_description
1 polymer ?
#
loop_
_entity_poly.entity_id
_entity_poly.type
_entity_poly.pdbx_seq_one_letter_code
_entity_poly.pdbx_strand_id
1 'polypeptide(L)'
;MFIDNAIGIWPAFDLDYSTHTAIALVFIGYFIVYTPKLSVLMILSMVGYAALMMHQKYHTLADIMTTTICVMPVILLCQYKLAAIAKR
;
A
#
# COMPACT_ATOMS: atom_id res chain seq x y z
N MET A 1 4.48 1.58 -10.10
CA MET A 1 4.93 2.56 -11.11
C MET A 1 6.12 2.06 -11.95
N PHE A 2 7.38 1.93 -11.50
CA PHE A 2 8.48 1.62 -12.44
C PHE A 2 8.27 0.36 -13.31
N ILE A 3 7.94 -0.76 -12.68
CA ILE A 3 7.62 -2.00 -13.40
C ILE A 3 6.39 -1.79 -14.28
N ASP A 4 5.33 -1.23 -13.72
CA ASP A 4 4.07 -0.98 -14.43
C ASP A 4 4.25 -0.05 -15.65
N ASN A 5 5.14 0.95 -15.60
CA ASN A 5 5.46 1.81 -16.75
C ASN A 5 6.18 1.03 -17.87
N ALA A 6 6.84 -0.07 -17.55
CA ALA A 6 7.54 -0.90 -18.53
C ALA A 6 6.63 -1.94 -19.19
N ILE A 7 5.64 -2.46 -18.46
CA ILE A 7 4.79 -3.58 -18.94
C ILE A 7 3.30 -3.26 -19.04
N GLY A 8 2.87 -2.10 -18.55
CA GLY A 8 1.51 -1.56 -18.70
C GLY A 8 0.41 -2.40 -18.07
N ILE A 9 0.63 -2.99 -16.89
CA ILE A 9 -0.39 -3.87 -16.28
C ILE A 9 -1.65 -3.08 -15.92
N TRP A 10 -1.54 -1.97 -15.19
CA TRP A 10 -2.71 -1.18 -14.77
C TRP A 10 -3.44 -0.56 -15.98
N PRO A 11 -2.73 0.11 -16.92
CA PRO A 11 -3.35 0.64 -18.13
C PRO A 11 -4.06 -0.41 -18.99
N ALA A 12 -3.60 -1.67 -19.01
CA ALA A 12 -4.27 -2.75 -19.74
C ALA A 12 -5.68 -3.07 -19.23
N PHE A 13 -6.02 -2.65 -18.01
CA PHE A 13 -7.35 -2.77 -17.40
C PHE A 13 -8.06 -1.42 -17.21
N ASP A 14 -7.58 -0.34 -17.84
CA ASP A 14 -8.08 1.03 -17.65
C ASP A 14 -7.99 1.50 -16.17
N LEU A 15 -6.96 1.03 -15.47
CA LEU A 15 -6.65 1.39 -14.08
C LEU A 15 -5.40 2.26 -14.02
N ASP A 16 -5.22 2.90 -12.86
CA ASP A 16 -4.02 3.69 -12.54
C ASP A 16 -3.34 3.20 -11.25
N TYR A 17 -2.02 3.05 -11.29
CA TYR A 17 -1.24 2.65 -10.13
C TYR A 17 -1.23 3.78 -9.10
N SER A 18 -1.77 3.53 -7.90
CA SER A 18 -1.87 4.57 -6.87
C SER A 18 -0.57 4.72 -6.08
N THR A 19 0.25 5.72 -6.43
CA THR A 19 1.49 6.05 -5.69
C THR A 19 1.22 6.46 -4.25
N HIS A 20 0.12 7.18 -4.01
CA HIS A 20 -0.38 7.53 -2.68
C HIS A 20 -0.65 6.28 -1.83
N THR A 21 -1.36 5.31 -2.39
CA THR A 21 -1.64 4.02 -1.73
C THR A 21 -0.34 3.27 -1.45
N ALA A 22 0.54 3.18 -2.45
CA ALA A 22 1.81 2.46 -2.31
C ALA A 22 2.69 3.00 -1.17
N ILE A 23 2.83 4.32 -1.06
CA ILE A 23 3.60 4.96 0.02
C ILE A 23 2.90 4.77 1.37
N ALA A 24 1.59 4.96 1.44
CA ALA A 24 0.84 4.76 2.69
C ALA A 24 1.03 3.33 3.22
N LEU A 25 0.99 2.32 2.35
CA LEU A 25 1.18 0.92 2.73
C LEU A 25 2.55 0.63 3.34
N VAL A 26 3.61 1.37 2.98
CA VAL A 26 4.93 1.23 3.63
C VAL A 26 4.81 1.56 5.12
N PHE A 27 4.12 2.65 5.46
CA PHE A 27 3.89 3.03 6.85
C PHE A 27 2.94 2.05 7.54
N ILE A 28 1.83 1.66 6.90
CA ILE A 28 0.90 0.68 7.48
C ILE A 28 1.63 -0.63 7.80
N GLY A 29 2.43 -1.15 6.87
CA GLY A 29 3.25 -2.33 7.10
C GLY A 29 4.18 -2.15 8.30
N TYR A 30 4.85 -0.99 8.41
CA TYR A 30 5.76 -0.73 9.52
C TYR A 30 5.02 -0.85 10.86
N PHE A 31 3.83 -0.26 10.97
CA PHE A 31 3.02 -0.35 12.19
C PHE A 31 2.52 -1.77 12.47
N ILE A 32 2.23 -2.56 11.44
CA ILE A 32 1.88 -3.97 11.59
C ILE A 32 3.05 -4.78 12.17
N VAL A 33 4.26 -4.57 11.66
CA VAL A 33 5.44 -5.39 12.00
C VAL A 33 6.10 -4.97 13.31
N TYR A 34 6.26 -3.66 13.54
CA TYR A 34 7.10 -3.13 14.62
C TYR A 34 6.30 -2.60 15.81
N THR A 35 5.07 -2.12 15.59
CA THR A 35 4.25 -1.47 16.63
C THR A 35 2.79 -1.93 16.60
N PRO A 36 2.52 -3.25 16.75
CA PRO A 36 1.22 -3.85 16.50
C PRO A 36 0.06 -3.26 17.33
N LYS A 37 0.34 -2.69 18.51
CA LYS A 37 -0.66 -1.99 19.34
C LYS A 37 -1.31 -0.80 18.62
N LEU A 38 -0.59 -0.14 17.70
CA LEU A 38 -1.09 0.99 16.91
C LEU A 38 -1.58 0.58 15.52
N SER A 39 -1.37 -0.68 15.11
CA SER A 39 -1.68 -1.15 13.76
C SER A 39 -3.16 -0.95 13.39
N VAL A 40 -4.09 -1.23 14.31
CA VAL A 40 -5.53 -1.06 14.07
C VAL A 40 -5.89 0.39 13.76
N LEU A 41 -5.36 1.34 14.54
CA LEU A 41 -5.60 2.77 14.31
C LEU A 41 -5.05 3.21 12.95
N MET A 42 -3.87 2.72 12.58
CA MET A 42 -3.24 3.04 11.29
C MET A 42 -3.99 2.39 10.12
N ILE A 43 -4.50 1.17 10.26
CA ILE A 43 -5.34 0.54 9.24
C ILE A 43 -6.63 1.37 9.03
N LEU A 44 -7.25 1.85 10.11
CA LEU A 44 -8.41 2.74 10.01
C LEU A 44 -8.06 4.07 9.34
N SER A 45 -6.87 4.64 9.59
CA SER A 45 -6.45 5.86 8.90
C SER A 45 -6.26 5.65 7.40
N MET A 46 -5.86 4.45 6.96
CA MET A 46 -5.82 4.10 5.54
C MET A 46 -7.21 4.08 4.90
N VAL A 47 -8.25 3.64 5.61
CA VAL A 47 -9.63 3.71 5.11
C VAL A 47 -10.06 5.17 4.92
N GLY A 48 -9.74 6.04 5.89
CA GLY A 48 -10.00 7.48 5.76
C GLY A 48 -9.21 8.11 4.60
N TYR A 49 -7.97 7.70 4.41
CA TYR A 49 -7.14 8.19 3.30
C TYR A 49 -7.65 7.72 1.93
N ALA A 50 -8.11 6.46 1.83
CA ALA A 50 -8.77 5.94 0.64
C ALA A 50 -10.04 6.73 0.30
N ALA A 51 -10.89 7.00 1.30
CA ALA A 51 -12.07 7.83 1.11
C ALA A 51 -11.71 9.25 0.65
N LEU A 52 -10.63 9.84 1.18
CA LEU A 52 -10.15 11.15 0.78
C LEU A 52 -9.64 11.17 -0.68
N MET A 53 -8.87 10.15 -1.10
CA MET A 53 -8.40 10.02 -2.48
C MET A 53 -9.55 9.89 -3.48
N MET A 54 -10.58 9.11 -3.12
CA MET A 54 -11.79 8.97 -3.93
C MET A 54 -12.59 10.27 -3.99
N HIS A 55 -12.75 10.96 -2.85
CA HIS A 55 -13.46 12.24 -2.79
C HIS A 55 -12.78 13.32 -3.66
N GLN A 56 -11.45 13.37 -3.65
CA GLN A 56 -10.67 14.30 -4.49
C GLN A 56 -10.56 13.84 -5.95
N LYS A 57 -11.13 12.69 -6.30
CA LYS A 57 -11.08 12.09 -7.64
C LYS A 57 -9.66 11.84 -8.15
N TYR A 58 -8.72 11.57 -7.24
CA TYR A 58 -7.36 11.18 -7.62
C TYR A 58 -7.28 9.74 -8.09
N HIS A 59 -7.97 8.83 -7.40
CA HIS A 59 -7.96 7.41 -7.71
C HIS A 59 -9.34 6.78 -7.46
N THR A 60 -9.66 5.77 -8.24
CA THR A 60 -10.83 4.92 -8.03
C THR A 60 -10.58 3.93 -6.90
N LEU A 61 -11.67 3.31 -6.41
CA LEU A 61 -11.53 2.20 -5.46
C LEU A 61 -10.75 1.02 -6.07
N ALA A 62 -10.91 0.78 -7.38
CA ALA A 62 -10.20 -0.29 -8.08
C ALA A 62 -8.68 -0.04 -8.11
N ASP A 63 -8.24 1.19 -8.35
CA ASP A 63 -6.83 1.59 -8.30
C ASP A 63 -6.22 1.31 -6.92
N ILE A 64 -6.93 1.73 -5.86
CA ILE A 64 -6.51 1.56 -4.46
C ILE A 64 -6.43 0.07 -4.10
N MET A 65 -7.46 -0.70 -4.45
CA MET A 65 -7.54 -2.12 -4.12
C MET A 65 -6.49 -2.94 -4.85
N THR A 66 -6.34 -2.76 -6.16
CA THR A 66 -5.35 -3.49 -6.96
C THR A 66 -3.93 -3.14 -6.53
N THR A 67 -3.64 -1.85 -6.30
CA THR A 67 -2.35 -1.41 -5.75
C THR A 67 -2.08 -2.08 -4.40
N THR A 68 -3.07 -2.14 -3.51
CA THR A 68 -2.91 -2.78 -2.19
C THR A 68 -2.62 -4.26 -2.31
N ILE A 69 -3.39 -4.99 -3.12
CA ILE A 69 -3.23 -6.44 -3.30
C ILE A 69 -1.84 -6.77 -3.87
N CYS A 70 -1.35 -5.99 -4.82
CA CYS A 70 -0.05 -6.26 -5.45
C CYS A 70 1.15 -5.80 -4.60
N VAL A 71 1.03 -4.68 -3.88
CA VAL A 71 2.17 -4.04 -3.20
C VAL A 71 2.32 -4.48 -1.74
N MET A 72 1.21 -4.65 -1.00
CA MET A 72 1.25 -4.95 0.43
C MET A 72 1.99 -6.25 0.78
N PRO A 73 1.83 -7.38 0.05
CA PRO A 73 2.56 -8.61 0.36
C PRO A 73 4.08 -8.43 0.27
N VAL A 74 4.55 -7.67 -0.72
CA VAL A 74 5.98 -7.39 -0.91
C VAL A 74 6.51 -6.52 0.24
N ILE A 75 5.77 -5.49 0.64
CA ILE A 75 6.13 -4.63 1.77
C ILE A 75 6.23 -5.45 3.07
N LEU A 76 5.22 -6.27 3.37
CA LEU A 76 5.22 -7.11 4.57
C LEU A 76 6.39 -8.09 4.55
N LEU A 77 6.64 -8.77 3.43
CA LEU A 77 7.77 -9.69 3.29
C LEU A 77 9.11 -9.00 3.59
N CYS A 78 9.33 -7.82 3.01
CA CYS A 78 10.54 -7.03 3.25
C CYS A 78 10.67 -6.61 4.72
N GLN A 79 9.60 -6.09 5.32
CA GLN A 79 9.65 -5.59 6.68
C GLN A 79 9.80 -6.71 7.71
N TYR A 80 9.15 -7.85 7.55
CA TYR A 80 9.37 -9.01 8.42
C TYR A 80 10.79 -9.54 8.31
N LYS A 81 11.38 -9.58 7.11
CA LYS A 81 12.79 -9.98 6.94
C LYS A 81 13.74 -9.00 7.63
N LEU A 82 13.52 -7.69 7.48
CA LEU A 82 14.31 -6.67 8.17
C LEU A 82 14.18 -6.77 9.69
N ALA A 83 12.97 -6.98 10.21
CA ALA A 83 12.73 -7.17 11.63
C ALA A 83 13.43 -8.42 12.18
N ALA A 84 13.50 -9.50 11.39
CA ALA A 84 14.20 -10.72 11.77
C ALA A 84 15.72 -10.53 11.81
N ILE A 85 16.29 -9.74 10.89
CA ILE A 85 17.72 -9.40 10.88
C ILE A 85 18.07 -8.52 12.07
N ALA A 86 17.26 -7.49 12.37
CA ALA A 86 17.53 -6.55 13.46
C ALA A 86 17.43 -7.15 14.87
N LYS A 87 16.80 -8.32 15.02
CA LYS A 87 16.71 -9.06 16.29
C LYS A 87 17.88 -10.02 16.54
N ARG A 88 18.75 -10.23 15.55
CA ARG A 88 19.98 -11.03 15.68
C ARG A 88 21.11 -10.14 16.14
#